data_AF-A0AAD2WFB5-F1
#
_entry.id   AF-A0AAD2WFB5-F1
#
_cell.length_a   1.000
_cell.length_b   1.000
_cell.length_c   1.000
_cell.angle_alpha   90.00
_cell.angle_beta   90.00
_cell.angle_gamma   90.00
#
_symmetry.space_group_name_H-M   'P 1'
#
loop_
_entity.id
_entity.type
_entity.pdbx_description
1 polymer ?
#
loop_
_entity_poly.entity_id
_entity_poly.type
_entity_poly.pdbx_seq_one_letter_code
_entity_poly.pdbx_strand_id
1 'polypeptide(L)'
;MTELERVLLAKLEQIEQRHEQQTEDLRQQLQQQAHSLSALQKVCSDALRSCGKLCSDLHEEIRTLQSGVTHSNKVTSAALGSLNSSVSALNKALENLQSAQG
;
A
#
# COMPACT_ATOMS: atom_id res chain seq x y z
N MET A 1 -23.21 32.90 62.98
CA MET A 1 -22.22 32.63 61.94
C MET A 1 -21.00 33.52 62.19
N THR A 2 -19.84 32.91 62.42
CA THR A 2 -18.60 33.61 62.74
C THR A 2 -17.93 34.16 61.47
N GLU A 3 -16.98 35.07 61.63
CA GLU A 3 -16.24 35.67 60.50
C GLU A 3 -15.35 34.63 59.80
N LEU A 4 -14.81 33.67 60.55
CA LEU A 4 -14.07 32.53 60.02
C LEU A 4 -14.95 31.65 59.11
N GLU A 5 -16.20 31.36 59.52
CA GLU A 5 -17.13 30.57 58.71
C GLU A 5 -17.44 31.25 57.37
N ARG A 6 -17.59 32.58 57.34
CA ARG A 6 -17.80 33.32 56.08
C ARG A 6 -16.60 33.27 55.16
N VAL A 7 -15.39 33.43 55.71
CA VAL A 7 -14.15 33.34 54.92
C VAL A 7 -13.96 31.94 54.35
N LEU A 8 -14.24 30.89 55.14
CA LEU A 8 -14.16 29.51 54.67
C LEU A 8 -15.17 29.20 53.58
N LEU A 9 -16.43 29.66 53.72
CA LEU A 9 -17.46 29.52 52.68
C LEU A 9 -17.05 30.20 51.38
N ALA A 10 -16.59 31.46 51.45
CA ALA A 10 -16.14 32.18 50.25
C ALA A 10 -14.96 31.49 49.55
N LYS A 11 -14.05 30.87 50.32
CA LYS A 11 -12.94 30.10 49.76
C LYS A 11 -13.40 28.80 49.10
N LEU A 12 -14.35 28.10 49.71
CA LEU A 12 -14.96 26.89 49.15
C LEU A 12 -15.66 27.20 47.82
N GLU A 13 -16.50 28.23 47.77
CA GLU A 13 -17.18 28.66 46.53
C GLU A 13 -16.18 29.02 45.42
N GLN A 14 -15.09 29.72 45.78
CA GLN A 14 -14.04 30.06 44.83
C GLN A 14 -13.32 28.81 44.27
N ILE A 15 -13.07 27.82 45.13
CA ILE A 15 -12.44 26.55 44.72
C ILE A 15 -13.39 25.76 43.82
N GLU A 16 -14.67 25.68 44.18
CA GLU A 16 -15.70 24.96 43.42
C GLU A 16 -15.87 25.54 42.02
N GLN A 17 -16.01 26.87 41.89
CA GLN A 17 -16.05 27.55 40.60
C GLN A 17 -14.81 27.28 39.75
N ARG A 18 -13.62 27.32 40.37
CA ARG A 18 -12.37 27.01 39.66
C ARG A 18 -12.36 25.57 39.17
N HIS A 19 -12.80 24.62 39.99
CA HIS A 19 -12.85 23.21 39.63
C HIS A 19 -13.86 22.94 38.51
N GLU A 20 -15.03 23.59 38.53
CA GLU A 20 -16.02 23.52 37.46
C GLU A 20 -15.43 24.02 36.14
N GLN A 21 -14.79 25.19 36.15
CA GLN A 21 -14.15 25.74 34.96
C GLN A 21 -13.06 24.81 34.40
N GLN A 22 -12.18 24.29 35.27
CA GLN A 22 -11.14 23.35 34.86
C GLN A 22 -11.71 22.05 34.29
N THR A 23 -12.82 21.56 34.86
CA THR A 23 -13.49 20.36 34.38
C THR A 23 -14.08 20.58 33.00
N GLU A 24 -14.68 21.75 32.76
CA GLU A 24 -15.26 22.08 31.46
C GLU A 24 -14.17 22.27 30.40
N ASP A 25 -13.08 22.96 30.73
CA ASP A 25 -11.93 23.10 29.83
C ASP A 25 -11.35 21.72 29.45
N LEU A 26 -11.22 20.79 30.41
CA LEU A 26 -10.76 19.43 30.15
C LEU A 26 -11.75 18.63 29.28
N ARG A 27 -13.06 18.79 29.48
CA ARG A 27 -14.08 18.15 28.62
C ARG A 27 -13.96 18.64 27.19
N GLN A 28 -13.79 19.94 26.98
CA GLN A 28 -13.61 20.51 25.65
C GLN A 28 -12.34 19.99 24.97
N GLN A 29 -11.22 19.92 25.72
CA GLN A 29 -9.97 19.35 25.21
C GLN A 29 -10.13 17.87 24.83
N LEU A 30 -10.76 17.06 25.68
CA LEU A 30 -11.04 15.65 25.39
C LEU A 30 -11.91 15.48 24.15
N GLN A 31 -12.94 16.32 24.00
CA GLN A 31 -13.79 16.30 22.83
C GLN A 31 -12.99 16.62 21.56
N GLN A 32 -12.16 17.67 21.58
CA GLN A 32 -11.30 18.03 20.45
C GLN A 32 -10.28 16.93 20.10
N GLN A 33 -9.70 16.28 21.11
CA GLN A 33 -8.79 15.16 20.92
C GLN A 33 -9.50 13.96 20.30
N ALA A 34 -10.72 13.62 20.76
CA ALA A 34 -11.51 12.54 20.18
C ALA A 34 -11.84 12.79 18.70
N HIS A 35 -12.19 14.03 18.34
CA HIS A 35 -12.44 14.40 16.95
C HIS A 35 -11.18 14.28 16.09
N SER A 36 -10.05 14.78 16.58
CA SER A 36 -8.75 14.68 15.90
C SER A 36 -8.33 13.22 15.69
N LEU A 37 -8.50 12.38 16.71
CA LEU A 37 -8.17 10.95 16.63
C LEU A 37 -9.06 10.22 15.61
N SER A 38 -10.37 10.51 15.61
CA SER A 38 -11.30 9.96 14.62
C SER A 38 -10.94 10.38 13.19
N ALA A 39 -10.53 11.64 13.00
CA ALA A 39 -10.08 12.12 11.69
C ALA A 39 -8.81 11.39 11.23
N LEU A 40 -7.83 11.22 12.13
CA LEU A 40 -6.60 10.49 11.82
C LEU A 40 -6.86 9.02 11.51
N GLN A 41 -7.74 8.37 12.28
CA GLN A 41 -8.13 6.98 12.05
C GLN A 41 -8.77 6.80 10.66
N LYS A 42 -9.58 7.76 10.22
CA LYS A 42 -10.16 7.75 8.87
C LYS A 42 -9.08 7.84 7.80
N VAL A 43 -8.15 8.80 7.93
CA VAL A 43 -7.03 8.96 6.99
C VAL A 43 -6.19 7.70 6.90
N CYS A 44 -5.83 7.09 8.05
CA CYS A 44 -5.08 5.84 8.07
C CYS A 44 -5.85 4.69 7.42
N SER A 45 -7.15 4.59 7.65
CA SER A 45 -8.00 3.55 7.05
C SER A 45 -8.09 3.69 5.53
N ASP A 46 -8.24 4.92 5.03
CA ASP A 46 -8.29 5.21 3.60
C ASP A 46 -6.93 4.95 2.94
N ALA A 47 -5.82 5.32 3.60
CA ALA A 47 -4.47 5.02 3.12
C ALA A 47 -4.22 3.50 3.05
N LEU A 48 -4.59 2.73 4.08
CA LEU A 48 -4.47 1.27 4.07
C LEU A 48 -5.30 0.63 2.94
N ARG A 49 -6.52 1.11 2.71
CA ARG A 49 -7.36 0.65 1.60
C ARG A 49 -6.72 0.93 0.25
N SER A 50 -6.17 2.14 0.08
CA SER A 50 -5.47 2.53 -1.15
C SER A 50 -4.23 1.66 -1.41
N CYS A 51 -3.40 1.44 -0.39
CA CYS A 51 -2.25 0.53 -0.47
C CYS A 51 -2.69 -0.89 -0.83
N GLY A 52 -3.74 -1.41 -0.20
CA GLY A 52 -4.28 -2.74 -0.53
C GLY A 52 -4.69 -2.86 -2.01
N LYS A 53 -5.34 -1.82 -2.56
CA LYS A 53 -5.69 -1.76 -3.98
C LYS A 53 -4.43 -1.73 -4.86
N LEU A 54 -3.48 -0.85 -4.58
CA LEU A 54 -2.23 -0.74 -5.33
C LEU A 54 -1.44 -2.06 -5.34
N CYS A 55 -1.38 -2.76 -4.20
CA CYS A 55 -0.74 -4.07 -4.12
C CYS A 55 -1.46 -5.12 -4.98
N SER A 56 -2.80 -5.11 -4.99
CA SER A 56 -3.59 -6.02 -5.84
C SER A 56 -3.38 -5.73 -7.32
N ASP A 57 -3.41 -4.45 -7.72
CA ASP A 57 -3.22 -4.02 -9.11
C ASP A 57 -1.80 -4.40 -9.59
N LEU A 58 -0.78 -4.10 -8.77
CA LEU A 58 0.62 -4.46 -9.07
C LEU A 58 0.82 -5.98 -9.19
N HIS A 59 0.16 -6.77 -8.34
CA HIS A 59 0.23 -8.23 -8.40
C HIS A 59 -0.33 -8.76 -9.73
N GLU A 60 -1.42 -8.16 -10.23
CA GLU A 60 -2.02 -8.55 -11.50
C GLU A 60 -1.17 -8.14 -12.71
N GLU A 61 -0.57 -6.95 -12.66
CA GLU A 61 0.39 -6.49 -13.68
C GLU A 61 1.60 -7.43 -13.76
N ILE A 62 2.17 -7.80 -12.61
CA ILE A 62 3.30 -8.75 -12.54
C ILE A 62 2.90 -10.12 -13.12
N ARG A 63 1.72 -10.63 -12.76
CA ARG A 63 1.20 -11.90 -13.31
C ARG A 63 1.06 -11.83 -14.83
N THR A 64 0.50 -10.74 -15.34
CA THR A 64 0.32 -10.51 -16.78
C THR A 64 1.67 -10.46 -17.49
N LEU A 65 2.64 -9.73 -16.93
CA LEU A 65 3.99 -9.66 -17.46
C LEU A 65 4.68 -11.03 -17.48
N GLN A 66 4.59 -11.80 -16.39
CA GLN A 66 5.16 -13.16 -16.31
C GLN A 66 4.58 -14.09 -17.37
N SER A 67 3.26 -14.04 -17.59
CA SER A 67 2.59 -14.80 -18.64
C SER A 67 3.09 -14.39 -20.03
N GLY A 68 3.20 -13.09 -20.29
CA GLY A 68 3.72 -12.55 -21.55
C GLY A 68 5.18 -12.97 -21.82
N VAL A 69 6.05 -12.88 -20.81
CA VAL A 69 7.45 -13.33 -20.91
C VAL A 69 7.53 -14.83 -21.18
N THR A 70 6.73 -15.64 -20.48
CA THR A 70 6.70 -17.09 -20.68
C THR A 70 6.24 -17.45 -22.10
N HIS A 71 5.20 -16.78 -22.59
CA HIS A 71 4.70 -16.98 -23.95
C HIS A 71 5.74 -16.56 -25.00
N SER A 72 6.34 -15.38 -24.84
CA SER A 72 7.38 -14.85 -25.74
C SER A 72 8.58 -15.79 -25.82
N ASN A 73 9.06 -16.30 -24.67
CA ASN A 73 10.14 -17.28 -24.64
C ASN A 73 9.76 -18.55 -25.39
N LYS A 74 8.55 -19.09 -25.17
CA LYS A 74 8.08 -20.29 -25.88
C LYS A 74 8.06 -20.10 -27.40
N VAL A 75 7.52 -18.98 -27.88
CA VAL A 75 7.47 -18.66 -29.32
C VAL A 75 8.88 -18.50 -29.87
N THR A 76 9.75 -17.76 -29.18
CA THR A 76 11.13 -17.51 -29.61
C THR A 76 11.94 -18.81 -29.66
N SER A 77 11.83 -19.67 -28.65
CA SER A 77 12.50 -20.98 -28.65
C SER A 77 12.01 -21.88 -29.79
N ALA A 78 10.72 -21.88 -30.09
CA ALA A 78 10.19 -22.63 -31.22
C ALA A 78 10.71 -22.10 -32.56
N ALA A 79 10.74 -20.77 -32.74
CA ALA A 79 11.28 -20.14 -33.94
C ALA A 79 12.77 -20.45 -34.14
N LEU A 80 13.56 -20.37 -33.07
CA LEU A 80 14.98 -20.74 -33.08
C LEU A 80 15.19 -22.23 -33.43
N GLY A 81 14.36 -23.13 -32.89
CA GLY A 81 14.40 -24.55 -33.23
C GLY A 81 14.12 -24.82 -34.71
N SER A 82 13.11 -24.13 -35.27
CA SER A 82 12.76 -24.22 -36.70
C SER A 82 13.87 -23.66 -37.60
N LEU A 83 14.47 -22.53 -37.21
CA LEU A 83 15.61 -21.93 -37.92
C LEU A 83 16.81 -22.89 -37.92
N ASN A 84 17.16 -23.44 -36.75
CA ASN A 84 18.25 -24.40 -36.62
C ASN A 84 18.05 -25.64 -37.51
N SER A 85 16.82 -26.15 -37.56
CA SER A 85 16.45 -27.27 -38.44
C SER A 85 16.61 -26.90 -39.92
N SER A 86 16.20 -25.68 -40.31
CA SER A 86 16.34 -25.18 -41.68
C SER A 86 17.80 -25.01 -42.10
N VAL A 87 18.64 -24.46 -41.22
CA VAL A 87 20.09 -24.33 -41.43
C VAL A 87 20.75 -25.70 -41.57
N SER A 88 20.37 -26.67 -40.73
CA SER A 88 20.89 -28.04 -40.84
C SER A 88 20.52 -28.70 -42.16
N ALA A 89 19.27 -28.52 -42.63
CA ALA A 89 18.84 -29.03 -43.93
C ALA A 89 19.62 -28.39 -45.09
N LEU A 90 19.86 -27.07 -45.02
CA LEU A 90 20.65 -26.35 -46.02
C LEU A 90 22.11 -26.85 -46.06
N ASN A 91 22.74 -27.02 -44.90
CA ASN A 91 24.11 -27.58 -44.83
C ASN A 91 24.19 -28.96 -45.48
N LYS A 92 23.24 -29.86 -45.18
CA LYS A 92 23.20 -31.18 -45.84
C LYS A 92 23.02 -31.08 -47.36
N ALA A 93 22.19 -30.16 -47.83
CA ALA A 93 22.00 -29.95 -49.26
C ALA A 93 23.29 -29.46 -49.94
N LEU A 94 24.03 -28.56 -49.27
CA LEU A 94 25.33 -28.07 -49.76
C LEU A 94 26.39 -29.19 -49.79
N GLU A 95 26.50 -30.00 -48.74
CA GLU A 95 27.40 -31.16 -48.67
C GLU A 95 27.11 -32.16 -49.81
N ASN A 96 25.84 -32.47 -50.04
CA ASN A 96 25.41 -33.35 -51.14
C ASN A 96 25.78 -32.76 -52.50
N LEU A 97 25.61 -31.45 -52.69
CA LEU A 97 25.95 -30.77 -53.95
C LEU A 97 27.46 -30.79 -54.21
N GLN A 98 28.28 -30.54 -53.18
CA GLN A 98 29.73 -30.64 -53.27
C GLN A 98 30.18 -32.07 -53.61
N SER A 99 29.57 -33.06 -52.98
CA SER A 99 29.87 -34.48 -53.23
C SER A 99 29.46 -34.94 -54.63
N ALA A 100 28.48 -34.28 -55.26
CA ALA A 100 28.04 -34.57 -56.63
C ALA A 100 28.88 -33.85 -57.71
N GLN A 101 29.69 -32.86 -57.32
CA GLN A 101 30.55 -32.07 -58.22
C GLN A 101 32.02 -32.51 -58.21
N GLY A 102 32.43 -33.35 -57.25
CA GLY A 102 33.73 -34.02 -57.21
C GLY A 102 33.64 -35.46 -57.70
#